data_AF-A0A4V3GKL3-F1
#
_entry.id   AF-A0A4V3GKL3-F1
#
_cell.length_a   1.000
_cell.length_b   1.000
_cell.length_c   1.000
_cell.angle_alpha   90.00
_cell.angle_beta   90.00
_cell.angle_gamma   90.00
#
_symmetry.space_group_name_H-M   'P 1'
#
loop_
_entity.id
_entity.type
_entity.pdbx_description
1 polymer ?
#
loop_
_entity_poly.entity_id
_entity_poly.type
_entity_poly.pdbx_seq_one_letter_code
_entity_poly.pdbx_strand_id
1 'polypeptide(L)'
;MTRLLYIVPFLFLCAAAPVRLKTTWGSQAGGIIDTNVARTVLSVPVTVTDDKGGTYTVTRFRFSFRQQSFYQDSTGKIDTTFRLFSRIFYASTIDTAWSANIAEQVQPGDAFFIDNVIVKDAKGAKALAPDLELDIR
;
A
#
# COMPACT_ATOMS: atom_id res chain seq x y z
N MET A 1 5.45 -41.51 55.68
CA MET A 1 5.81 -41.41 54.24
C MET A 1 4.91 -40.35 53.61
N THR A 2 5.44 -39.14 53.45
CA THR A 2 4.68 -37.94 53.05
C THR A 2 5.05 -37.60 51.60
N ARG A 3 4.07 -37.60 50.68
CA ARG A 3 4.28 -37.11 49.31
C ARG A 3 3.69 -35.71 49.18
N LEU A 4 4.56 -34.72 49.03
CA LEU A 4 4.19 -33.36 48.60
C LEU A 4 3.85 -33.40 47.10
N LEU A 5 2.62 -33.04 46.72
CA LEU A 5 2.29 -32.70 45.34
C LEU A 5 2.68 -31.24 45.08
N TYR A 6 3.65 -31.02 44.19
CA TYR A 6 3.93 -29.72 43.60
C TYR A 6 2.98 -29.47 42.44
N ILE A 7 2.01 -28.58 42.63
CA ILE A 7 1.24 -27.98 41.54
C ILE A 7 2.09 -26.85 40.97
N VAL A 8 2.63 -27.03 39.77
CA VAL A 8 3.29 -25.97 39.01
C VAL A 8 2.18 -25.12 38.36
N PRO A 9 2.06 -23.81 38.66
CA PRO A 9 1.09 -22.98 37.97
C PRO A 9 1.60 -22.74 36.55
N PHE A 10 0.86 -23.24 35.58
CA PHE A 10 0.99 -22.84 34.18
C PHE A 10 0.76 -21.33 34.11
N LEU A 11 1.83 -20.55 34.01
CA LEU A 11 1.73 -19.16 33.59
C LEU A 11 1.20 -19.17 32.15
N PHE A 12 -0.08 -18.87 31.99
CA PHE A 12 -0.65 -18.49 30.71
C PHE A 12 0.04 -17.20 30.27
N LEU A 13 1.07 -17.33 29.45
CA LEU A 13 1.63 -16.22 28.69
C LEU A 13 0.54 -15.76 27.73
N CYS A 14 -0.15 -14.68 28.09
CA CYS A 14 -1.16 -14.04 27.26
C CYS A 14 -0.45 -13.55 25.98
N ALA A 15 -0.57 -14.31 24.88
CA ALA A 15 -0.05 -13.89 23.59
C ALA A 15 -0.75 -12.59 23.17
N ALA A 16 -0.01 -11.49 23.09
CA ALA A 16 -0.55 -10.22 22.63
C ALA A 16 -1.17 -10.40 21.23
N ALA A 17 -2.36 -9.83 21.02
CA ALA A 17 -3.03 -9.90 19.73
C ALA A 17 -2.11 -9.42 18.60
N PRO A 18 -2.15 -10.06 17.41
CA PRO A 18 -1.28 -9.71 16.31
C PRO A 18 -1.49 -8.25 15.91
N VAL A 19 -0.39 -7.51 15.76
CA VAL A 19 -0.41 -6.13 15.27
C VAL A 19 -0.96 -6.14 13.85
N ARG A 20 -2.04 -5.41 13.60
CA ARG A 20 -2.57 -5.21 12.25
C ARG A 20 -2.01 -3.91 11.72
N LEU A 21 -1.35 -3.99 10.58
CA LEU A 21 -0.83 -2.84 9.86
C LEU A 21 -1.88 -2.35 8.86
N LYS A 22 -1.83 -1.06 8.54
CA LYS A 22 -2.64 -0.40 7.54
C LYS A 22 -1.74 0.49 6.70
N THR A 23 -1.79 0.31 5.39
CA THR A 23 -1.12 1.17 4.41
C THR A 23 -2.07 2.27 3.96
N THR A 24 -1.59 3.51 3.94
CA THR A 24 -2.31 4.65 3.38
C THR A 24 -1.40 5.45 2.45
N TRP A 25 -2.01 6.17 1.53
CA TRP A 25 -1.29 7.13 0.69
C TRP A 25 -1.97 8.49 0.81
N GLY A 26 -1.32 9.40 1.54
CA GLY A 26 -1.98 10.58 2.07
C GLY A 26 -3.18 10.22 2.94
N SER A 27 -4.34 10.80 2.64
CA SER A 27 -5.61 10.51 3.33
C SER A 27 -6.32 9.24 2.83
N GLN A 28 -5.78 8.58 1.79
CA GLN A 28 -6.46 7.48 1.12
C GLN A 28 -6.04 6.13 1.73
N ALA A 29 -7.04 5.34 2.13
CA ALA A 29 -6.86 3.99 2.67
C ALA A 29 -7.32 2.88 1.71
N GLY A 30 -7.67 3.25 0.48
CA GLY A 30 -8.10 2.35 -0.58
C GLY A 30 -9.43 2.78 -1.17
N GLY A 31 -9.76 2.22 -2.33
CA GLY A 31 -11.06 2.40 -2.98
C GLY A 31 -11.05 3.46 -4.08
N ILE A 32 -12.20 4.09 -4.31
CA ILE A 32 -12.40 4.98 -5.45
C ILE A 32 -12.04 6.42 -5.06
N ILE A 33 -11.25 7.08 -5.89
CA ILE A 33 -10.82 8.48 -5.72
C ILE A 33 -11.06 9.29 -6.99
N ASP A 34 -11.24 10.61 -6.81
CA ASP A 34 -11.33 11.53 -7.94
C ASP A 34 -9.97 11.71 -8.61
N THR A 35 -10.00 11.95 -9.92
CA THR A 35 -8.83 12.26 -10.74
C THR A 35 -7.92 13.35 -10.14
N ASN A 36 -8.48 14.40 -9.52
CA ASN A 36 -7.67 15.45 -8.88
C ASN A 36 -6.97 14.96 -7.60
N VAL A 37 -7.63 14.10 -6.81
CA VAL A 37 -7.02 13.45 -5.65
C VAL A 37 -5.89 12.53 -6.13
N ALA A 38 -6.10 11.78 -7.21
CA ALA A 38 -5.08 10.94 -7.81
C ALA A 38 -3.83 11.73 -8.26
N ARG A 39 -3.99 12.91 -8.85
CA ARG A 39 -2.84 13.77 -9.23
C ARG A 39 -2.06 14.27 -8.02
N THR A 40 -2.76 14.62 -6.95
CA THR A 40 -2.12 15.18 -5.75
C THR A 40 -1.48 14.11 -4.87
N VAL A 41 -2.06 12.91 -4.78
CA VAL A 41 -1.55 11.83 -3.93
C VAL A 41 -0.16 11.34 -4.37
N LEU A 42 0.17 11.44 -5.67
CA LEU A 42 1.46 11.06 -6.22
C LEU A 42 2.66 11.80 -5.59
N SER A 43 2.44 12.98 -5.02
CA SER A 43 3.47 13.80 -4.36
C SER A 43 3.55 13.59 -2.84
N VAL A 44 2.69 12.73 -2.29
CA VAL A 44 2.58 12.47 -0.85
C VAL A 44 3.29 11.16 -0.50
N PRO A 45 3.88 11.01 0.69
CA PRO A 45 4.44 9.73 1.12
C PRO A 45 3.37 8.66 1.38
N VAL A 46 3.72 7.41 1.05
CA VAL A 46 3.06 6.22 1.57
C VAL A 46 3.36 6.12 3.07
N THR A 47 2.32 5.90 3.85
CA THR A 47 2.39 5.81 5.31
C THR A 47 1.86 4.46 5.77
N VAL A 48 2.45 3.90 6.82
CA VAL A 48 1.96 2.67 7.45
C VAL A 48 1.79 2.89 8.94
N THR A 49 0.60 2.55 9.43
CA THR A 49 0.23 2.63 10.85
C THR A 49 -0.33 1.31 11.35
N ASP A 50 -0.30 1.09 12.66
CA ASP A 50 -1.09 0.02 13.28
C ASP A 50 -2.41 0.53 13.89
N ASP A 51 -3.25 -0.40 14.36
CA ASP A 51 -4.52 -0.12 15.02
C ASP A 51 -4.37 0.72 16.31
N LYS A 52 -3.18 0.79 16.88
CA LYS A 52 -2.86 1.57 18.08
C LYS A 52 -2.26 2.94 17.75
N GLY A 53 -2.18 3.30 16.47
CA GLY A 53 -1.59 4.55 15.99
C GLY A 53 -0.06 4.55 15.96
N GLY A 54 0.58 3.39 16.15
CA GLY A 54 2.02 3.25 15.95
C GLY A 54 2.38 3.47 14.49
N THR A 55 3.41 4.27 14.24
CA THR A 55 3.89 4.59 12.89
C THR A 55 5.10 3.75 12.53
N TYR A 56 5.19 3.35 11.27
CA TYR A 56 6.27 2.51 10.75
C TYR A 56 6.99 3.22 9.61
N THR A 57 8.32 3.10 9.58
CA THR A 57 9.12 3.68 8.50
C THR A 57 9.01 2.82 7.26
N VAL A 58 8.42 3.36 6.18
CA VAL A 58 8.40 2.70 4.87
C VAL A 58 9.81 2.73 4.27
N THR A 59 10.35 1.55 3.97
CA THR A 59 11.70 1.38 3.42
C THR A 59 11.71 0.95 1.97
N ARG A 60 10.60 0.36 1.51
CA ARG A 60 10.40 -0.05 0.12
C ARG A 60 8.92 -0.22 -0.15
N PHE A 61 8.51 0.11 -1.36
CA PHE A 61 7.24 -0.35 -1.93
C PHE A 61 7.40 -0.49 -3.44
N ARG A 62 6.50 -1.22 -4.08
CA ARG A 62 6.32 -1.16 -5.53
C ARG A 62 5.03 -0.40 -5.79
N PHE A 63 5.12 0.57 -6.70
CA PHE A 63 3.94 1.22 -7.24
C PHE A 63 3.70 0.74 -8.66
N SER A 64 2.43 0.52 -8.99
CA SER A 64 2.00 0.24 -10.36
C SER A 64 0.85 1.17 -10.78
N PHE A 65 0.93 1.66 -12.00
CA PHE A 65 -0.09 2.49 -12.65
C PHE A 65 -0.70 1.70 -13.79
N ARG A 66 -1.98 1.32 -13.63
CA ARG A 66 -2.80 0.76 -14.70
C ARG A 66 -3.48 1.90 -15.43
N GLN A 67 -2.97 2.22 -16.61
CA GLN A 67 -3.50 3.25 -17.48
C GLN A 67 -4.50 2.65 -18.47
N GLN A 68 -5.73 3.14 -18.46
CA GLN A 68 -6.73 2.81 -19.47
C GLN A 68 -6.31 3.40 -20.82
N SER A 69 -6.53 2.66 -21.89
CA SER A 69 -6.29 3.11 -23.24
C SER A 69 -7.37 2.57 -24.17
N PHE A 70 -7.54 3.22 -25.30
CA PHE A 70 -8.54 2.85 -26.29
C PHE A 70 -7.82 2.56 -27.60
N TYR A 71 -8.23 1.50 -28.28
CA TYR A 71 -7.78 1.21 -29.64
C TYR A 71 -8.98 0.95 -30.53
N GLN A 72 -8.83 1.26 -31.80
CA GLN A 72 -9.84 0.99 -32.83
C GLN A 72 -9.41 -0.25 -33.61
N ASP A 73 -10.31 -1.24 -33.71
CA ASP A 73 -10.06 -2.43 -34.50
C ASP A 73 -10.25 -2.18 -36.01
N SER A 74 -9.98 -3.20 -36.83
CA SER A 74 -10.16 -3.13 -38.28
C SER A 74 -11.62 -2.97 -38.74
N THR A 75 -12.59 -3.15 -37.84
CA THR A 75 -14.03 -2.99 -38.10
C THR A 75 -14.55 -1.59 -37.72
N GLY A 76 -13.71 -0.77 -37.08
CA GLY A 76 -14.07 0.55 -36.59
C GLY A 76 -14.63 0.55 -35.16
N LYS A 77 -14.61 -0.59 -34.47
CA LYS A 77 -15.04 -0.70 -33.08
C LYS A 77 -13.94 -0.20 -32.15
N ILE A 78 -14.32 0.65 -31.19
CA ILE A 78 -13.42 1.09 -30.13
C ILE A 78 -13.48 0.07 -29.00
N ASP A 79 -12.31 -0.48 -28.65
CA ASP A 79 -12.15 -1.39 -27.53
C ASP A 79 -11.21 -0.81 -26.48
N THR A 80 -11.47 -1.16 -25.21
CA THR A 80 -10.64 -0.75 -24.07
C THR A 80 -9.51 -1.74 -23.87
N THR A 81 -8.31 -1.20 -23.65
CA THR A 81 -7.13 -1.96 -23.25
C THR A 81 -6.44 -1.25 -22.07
N PHE A 82 -5.46 -1.92 -21.45
CA PHE A 82 -4.72 -1.36 -20.33
C PHE A 82 -3.22 -1.45 -20.55
N ARG A 83 -2.52 -0.38 -20.21
CA ARG A 83 -1.05 -0.35 -20.08
C ARG A 83 -0.71 -0.39 -18.60
N LEU A 84 0.32 -1.14 -18.24
CA LEU A 84 0.80 -1.25 -16.87
C LEU A 84 2.23 -0.73 -16.77
N PHE A 85 2.42 0.31 -15.97
CA PHE A 85 3.73 0.83 -15.61
C PHE A 85 4.00 0.45 -14.15
N SER A 86 5.17 -0.13 -13.85
CA SER A 86 5.48 -0.56 -12.49
C SER A 86 6.94 -0.26 -12.14
N ARG A 87 7.16 0.21 -10.91
CA ARG A 87 8.50 0.53 -10.41
C ARG A 87 8.59 0.33 -8.90
N ILE A 88 9.77 -0.09 -8.45
CA ILE A 88 10.11 -0.20 -7.03
C ILE A 88 10.76 1.10 -6.56
N PHE A 89 10.32 1.56 -5.39
CA PHE A 89 10.87 2.70 -4.68
C PHE A 89 11.49 2.24 -3.37
N TYR A 90 12.65 2.81 -3.00
CA TYR A 90 13.39 2.52 -1.77
C TYR A 90 13.28 3.66 -0.74
N ALA A 91 12.16 4.40 -0.81
CA ALA A 91 11.79 5.49 0.07
C ALA A 91 10.27 5.39 0.36
N SER A 92 9.72 6.32 1.14
CA SER A 92 8.27 6.43 1.34
C SER A 92 7.57 7.20 0.21
N THR A 93 8.32 7.87 -0.66
CA THR A 93 7.79 8.67 -1.77
C THR A 93 8.20 8.10 -3.12
N ILE A 94 7.39 8.41 -4.13
CA ILE A 94 7.75 8.28 -5.54
C ILE A 94 8.75 9.39 -5.91
N ASP A 95 9.56 9.18 -6.95
CA ASP A 95 10.45 10.22 -7.45
C ASP A 95 9.70 11.34 -8.19
N THR A 96 10.14 12.58 -8.01
CA THR A 96 9.42 13.78 -8.49
C THR A 96 9.21 13.80 -9.99
N ALA A 97 10.17 13.31 -10.78
CA ALA A 97 10.04 13.28 -12.23
C ALA A 97 8.95 12.30 -12.67
N TRP A 98 8.89 11.15 -12.01
CA TRP A 98 7.91 10.11 -12.31
C TRP A 98 6.51 10.47 -11.79
N SER A 99 6.40 11.08 -10.59
CA SER A 99 5.12 11.57 -10.09
C SER A 99 4.54 12.66 -11.01
N ALA A 100 5.36 13.59 -11.50
CA ALA A 100 4.94 14.60 -12.46
C ALA A 100 4.46 13.98 -13.78
N ASN A 101 5.24 13.05 -14.34
CA ASN A 101 4.89 12.41 -15.61
C ASN A 101 3.59 11.59 -15.54
N ILE A 102 3.33 10.91 -14.41
CA ILE A 102 2.07 10.18 -14.22
C ILE A 102 0.92 11.15 -14.00
N ALA A 103 1.10 12.22 -13.20
CA ALA A 103 0.03 13.17 -12.91
C ALA A 103 -0.55 13.82 -14.18
N GLU A 104 0.28 14.05 -15.20
CA GLU A 104 -0.13 14.56 -16.51
C GLU A 104 -0.98 13.56 -17.33
N GLN A 105 -0.80 12.27 -17.08
CA GLN A 105 -1.43 11.18 -17.85
C GLN A 105 -2.66 10.57 -17.19
N VAL A 106 -2.88 10.86 -15.91
CA VAL A 106 -3.97 10.30 -15.11
C VAL A 106 -5.33 10.77 -15.60
N GLN A 107 -6.20 9.80 -15.82
CA GLN A 107 -7.57 9.98 -16.29
C GLN A 107 -8.55 9.03 -15.56
N PRO A 108 -9.87 9.31 -15.61
CA PRO A 108 -10.88 8.38 -15.12
C PRO A 108 -10.76 7.00 -15.79
N GLY A 109 -10.93 5.95 -14.99
CA GLY A 109 -10.80 4.55 -15.40
C GLY A 109 -9.41 3.94 -15.16
N ASP A 110 -8.43 4.77 -14.84
CA ASP A 110 -7.11 4.33 -14.40
C ASP A 110 -7.14 3.74 -12.97
N ALA A 111 -6.06 3.08 -12.56
CA ALA A 111 -5.86 2.65 -11.17
C ALA A 111 -4.40 2.73 -10.72
N PHE A 112 -4.22 2.98 -9.43
CA PHE A 112 -2.93 2.90 -8.75
C PHE A 112 -2.89 1.73 -7.79
N PHE A 113 -1.74 1.06 -7.74
CA PHE A 113 -1.45 -0.05 -6.84
C PHE A 113 -0.19 0.26 -6.05
N ILE A 114 -0.26 0.10 -4.74
CA ILE A 114 0.89 0.08 -3.84
C ILE A 114 0.95 -1.32 -3.25
N ASP A 115 2.03 -2.04 -3.52
CA ASP A 115 2.22 -3.39 -3.02
C ASP A 115 3.67 -3.62 -2.59
N ASN A 116 3.96 -4.81 -2.05
CA ASN A 116 5.31 -5.17 -1.56
C ASN A 116 5.89 -4.11 -0.60
N VAL A 117 5.02 -3.58 0.26
CA VAL A 117 5.37 -2.52 1.20
C VAL A 117 6.18 -3.12 2.35
N ILE A 118 7.46 -2.79 2.41
CA ILE A 118 8.35 -3.21 3.49
C ILE A 118 8.55 -2.05 4.44
N VAL A 119 8.19 -2.27 5.70
CA VAL A 119 8.35 -1.29 6.77
C VAL A 119 9.34 -1.75 7.82
N LYS A 120 9.81 -0.78 8.63
CA LYS A 120 10.57 -1.03 9.84
C LYS A 120 9.88 -0.39 11.05
N ASP A 121 9.90 -1.11 12.16
CA ASP A 121 9.54 -0.54 13.46
C ASP A 121 10.70 0.28 14.07
N ALA A 122 10.46 0.90 15.23
CA ALA A 122 11.48 1.68 15.94
C ALA A 122 12.71 0.85 16.39
N LYS A 123 12.60 -0.48 16.45
CA LYS A 123 13.68 -1.41 16.80
C LYS A 123 14.41 -1.94 15.55
N GLY A 124 13.98 -1.53 14.35
CA GLY A 124 14.55 -1.96 13.08
C GLY A 124 14.03 -3.31 12.57
N ALA A 125 13.06 -3.93 13.25
CA ALA A 125 12.44 -5.15 12.78
C ALA A 125 11.60 -4.87 11.54
N LYS A 126 11.71 -5.74 10.53
CA LYS A 126 11.02 -5.58 9.25
C LYS A 126 9.69 -6.33 9.24
N ALA A 127 8.69 -5.73 8.61
CA ALA A 127 7.41 -6.37 8.35
C ALA A 127 6.90 -6.02 6.95
N LEU A 128 6.03 -6.88 6.41
CA LEU A 128 5.22 -6.57 5.24
C LEU A 128 3.94 -5.87 5.70
N ALA A 129 3.64 -4.74 5.07
CA ALA A 129 2.38 -4.04 5.27
C ALA A 129 1.38 -4.42 4.15
N PRO A 130 0.07 -4.25 4.38
CA PRO A 130 -0.94 -4.56 3.38
C PRO A 130 -0.79 -3.75 2.10
N ASP A 131 -1.26 -4.31 1.00
CA ASP A 131 -1.35 -3.61 -0.27
C ASP A 131 -2.50 -2.57 -0.25
N LEU A 132 -2.44 -1.62 -1.16
CA LEU A 132 -3.39 -0.53 -1.30
C LEU A 132 -3.71 -0.32 -2.80
N GLU A 133 -4.99 -0.33 -3.13
CA GLU A 133 -5.50 -0.07 -4.48
C GLU A 133 -6.38 1.18 -4.48
N LEU A 134 -6.17 2.04 -5.47
CA LEU A 134 -6.95 3.26 -5.70
C LEU A 134 -7.47 3.25 -7.13
N ASP A 135 -8.79 3.14 -7.30
CA ASP A 135 -9.47 3.26 -8.59
C ASP A 135 -9.80 4.73 -8.87
N ILE A 136 -9.53 5.20 -10.09
CA ILE A 136 -9.67 6.61 -10.44
C ILE A 136 -10.96 6.82 -11.21
N ARG A 137 -11.78 7.80 -10.79
CA ARG A 137 -13.01 8.20 -11.48
C ARG A 137 -13.09 9.71 -11.71
#